data_AF-A0A2A2IF08-F1
#
_entry.id   AF-A0A2A2IF08-F1
#
_cell.length_a   1.000
_cell.length_b   1.000
_cell.length_c   1.000
_cell.angle_alpha   90.00
_cell.angle_beta   90.00
_cell.angle_gamma   90.00
#
_symmetry.space_group_name_H-M   'P 1'
#
loop_
_entity.id
_entity.type
_entity.pdbx_description
1 polymer ?
#
loop_
_entity_poly.entity_id
_entity_poly.type
_entity_poly.pdbx_seq_one_letter_code
_entity_poly.pdbx_strand_id
1 'polypeptide(L)'
;MSKFELSIAKDYVPTWNYIDAVRELFQNALDQQTITEDNEMFFDYNPETEILSIGNKLSILDTSSLLLGATTKADEDETIGQFGEGYKIATLVLTRENHPVTFYNYGAKEVWQPRFVNSRKYRAEVLTFFVDKKYPWQGIPHHNLVITVENITQEQYDSIIETNLHLQDIGEHFSTDKGRILLDDRYKGKVFVSGLFICDYSNYHHGYDFKPKELSIDRDRKLVDNFDLRWLASQMWLKQTSDEMREIASDLIISDAADTEFVKHVGFDRENFVKTANHVYSSFKKEYGDGAIPISSQEELESISGNVKPIMVSSEYKNVVKSSSHYAEPVRLYKPSPKERMEEWLEKYEQQIPSEAFYELELIVKDLEN
;
A
#
# COMPACT_ATOMS: atom_id res chain seq x y z
N MET A 1 -8.49 27.86 -34.52
CA MET A 1 -8.79 27.23 -33.23
C MET A 1 -9.97 26.27 -33.40
N SER A 2 -9.71 24.97 -33.23
CA SER A 2 -10.72 23.91 -33.26
C SER A 2 -11.28 23.70 -31.85
N LYS A 3 -12.57 23.35 -31.72
CA LYS A 3 -13.24 23.12 -30.43
C LYS A 3 -13.60 21.63 -30.30
N PHE A 4 -13.19 21.00 -29.20
CA PHE A 4 -13.52 19.62 -28.86
C PHE A 4 -14.25 19.59 -27.52
N GLU A 5 -15.56 19.33 -27.56
CA GLU A 5 -16.40 19.25 -26.37
C GLU A 5 -16.40 17.82 -25.84
N LEU A 6 -15.90 17.61 -24.62
CA LEU A 6 -15.94 16.30 -23.97
C LEU A 6 -17.29 16.11 -23.28
N SER A 7 -17.84 14.90 -23.35
CA SER A 7 -19.05 14.53 -22.61
C SER A 7 -18.74 14.22 -21.13
N ILE A 8 -18.04 15.14 -20.46
CA ILE A 8 -17.63 15.05 -19.05
C ILE A 8 -18.13 16.29 -18.33
N ALA A 9 -18.99 16.11 -17.34
CA ALA A 9 -19.52 17.19 -16.52
C ALA A 9 -18.46 17.70 -15.52
N LYS A 10 -18.52 19.00 -15.20
CA LYS A 10 -17.62 19.68 -14.26
C LYS A 10 -17.46 18.98 -12.90
N ASP A 11 -18.54 18.37 -12.41
CA ASP A 11 -18.65 17.72 -11.10
C ASP A 11 -18.28 16.22 -11.10
N TYR A 12 -17.83 15.66 -12.22
CA TYR A 12 -17.36 14.28 -12.28
C TYR A 12 -16.11 14.08 -11.39
N VAL A 13 -15.96 12.89 -10.80
CA VAL A 13 -14.95 12.56 -9.76
C VAL A 13 -14.84 13.63 -8.66
N PRO A 14 -15.91 13.89 -7.89
CA PRO A 14 -15.96 15.00 -6.94
C PRO A 14 -14.98 14.86 -5.77
N THR A 15 -14.46 13.65 -5.52
CA THR A 15 -13.52 13.39 -4.44
C THR A 15 -12.06 13.60 -4.83
N TRP A 16 -11.77 13.88 -6.10
CA TRP A 16 -10.42 14.17 -6.60
C TRP A 16 -10.11 15.65 -6.45
N ASN A 17 -8.88 15.94 -6.02
CA ASN A 17 -8.32 17.30 -5.92
C ASN A 17 -7.08 17.48 -6.82
N TYR A 18 -6.43 18.64 -6.72
CA TYR A 18 -5.23 18.97 -7.48
C TYR A 18 -4.09 17.95 -7.29
N ILE A 19 -3.94 17.34 -6.11
CA ILE A 19 -2.91 16.31 -5.85
C ILE A 19 -3.19 15.07 -6.69
N ASP A 20 -4.43 14.58 -6.68
CA ASP A 20 -4.84 13.41 -7.47
C ASP A 20 -4.63 13.67 -8.98
N ALA A 21 -4.97 14.88 -9.43
CA ALA A 21 -4.84 15.27 -10.81
C ALA A 21 -3.39 15.41 -11.27
N VAL A 22 -2.54 16.10 -10.50
CA VAL A 22 -1.10 16.22 -10.81
C VAL A 22 -0.42 14.85 -10.76
N ARG A 23 -0.78 14.01 -9.80
CA ARG A 23 -0.32 12.62 -9.72
C ARG A 23 -0.64 11.83 -10.98
N GLU A 24 -1.86 11.96 -11.50
CA GLU A 24 -2.26 11.29 -12.74
C GLU A 24 -1.47 11.81 -13.95
N LEU A 25 -1.20 13.12 -14.05
CA LEU A 25 -0.28 13.65 -15.07
C LEU A 25 1.14 13.10 -14.90
N PHE A 26 1.62 13.00 -13.66
CA PHE A 26 2.93 12.45 -13.31
C PHE A 26 3.09 11.00 -13.75
N GLN A 27 2.11 10.17 -13.44
CA GLN A 27 2.08 8.78 -13.87
C GLN A 27 2.08 8.66 -15.38
N ASN A 28 1.28 9.47 -16.08
CA ASN A 28 1.27 9.45 -17.54
C ASN A 28 2.64 9.80 -18.12
N ALA A 29 3.36 10.77 -17.56
CA ALA A 29 4.70 11.12 -17.99
C ALA A 29 5.74 10.01 -17.68
N LEU A 30 5.69 9.43 -16.47
CA LEU A 30 6.59 8.35 -16.06
C LEU A 30 6.38 7.05 -16.86
N ASP A 31 5.12 6.67 -17.09
CA ASP A 31 4.77 5.51 -17.93
C ASP A 31 5.34 5.70 -19.35
N GLN A 32 5.17 6.90 -19.93
CA GLN A 32 5.69 7.20 -21.27
C GLN A 32 7.22 7.16 -21.37
N GLN A 33 7.94 7.57 -20.32
CA GLN A 33 9.40 7.40 -20.24
C GLN A 33 9.78 5.92 -20.16
N THR A 34 9.01 5.12 -19.42
CA THR A 34 9.31 3.70 -19.20
C THR A 34 9.14 2.87 -20.46
N ILE A 35 8.08 3.12 -21.24
CA ILE A 35 7.75 2.30 -22.41
C ILE A 35 8.37 2.80 -23.73
N THR A 36 8.78 4.08 -23.78
CA THR A 36 9.32 4.69 -25.01
C THR A 36 10.79 5.04 -24.81
N GLU A 37 11.66 4.42 -25.61
CA GLU A 37 13.08 4.71 -25.64
C GLU A 37 13.34 6.21 -25.92
N ASP A 38 14.31 6.80 -25.24
CA ASP A 38 14.68 8.23 -25.34
C ASP A 38 13.57 9.24 -25.01
N ASN A 39 12.48 8.83 -24.36
CA ASN A 39 11.34 9.70 -24.02
C ASN A 39 11.38 10.24 -22.58
N GLU A 40 12.52 10.81 -22.19
CA GLU A 40 12.76 11.34 -20.84
C GLU A 40 11.62 12.26 -20.38
N MET A 41 11.11 12.01 -19.17
CA MET A 41 10.13 12.85 -18.50
C MET A 41 10.83 14.01 -17.79
N PHE A 42 10.10 15.11 -17.60
CA PHE A 42 10.53 16.18 -16.71
C PHE A 42 9.36 16.62 -15.82
N PHE A 43 9.72 17.15 -14.65
CA PHE A 43 8.79 17.71 -13.67
C PHE A 43 9.47 18.91 -13.02
N ASP A 44 8.96 20.12 -13.27
CA ASP A 44 9.58 21.36 -12.86
C ASP A 44 8.54 22.34 -12.30
N TYR A 45 8.95 23.22 -11.41
CA TYR A 45 8.08 24.21 -10.78
C TYR A 45 8.79 25.55 -10.62
N ASN A 46 8.14 26.60 -11.09
CA ASN A 46 8.61 27.96 -10.92
C ASN A 46 7.80 28.69 -9.83
N PRO A 47 8.38 29.00 -8.66
CA PRO A 47 7.69 29.67 -7.56
C PRO A 47 7.38 31.14 -7.82
N GLU A 48 8.11 31.81 -8.73
CA GLU A 48 7.83 33.22 -9.07
C GLU A 48 6.57 33.36 -9.93
N THR A 49 6.33 32.38 -10.81
CA THR A 49 5.16 32.37 -11.70
C THR A 49 4.04 31.46 -11.22
N GLU A 50 4.26 30.64 -10.18
CA GLU A 50 3.33 29.60 -9.70
C GLU A 50 2.90 28.62 -10.80
N ILE A 51 3.86 28.20 -11.62
CA ILE A 51 3.63 27.29 -12.76
C ILE A 51 4.37 25.98 -12.51
N LEU A 52 3.60 24.91 -12.42
CA LEU A 52 4.09 23.54 -12.51
C LEU A 52 4.12 23.11 -13.98
N SER A 53 5.22 22.51 -14.43
CA SER A 53 5.41 22.01 -15.78
C SER A 53 5.76 20.53 -15.76
N ILE A 54 5.04 19.74 -16.54
CA ILE A 54 5.28 18.30 -16.68
C ILE A 54 5.18 17.86 -18.13
N GLY A 55 6.03 16.93 -18.55
CA GLY A 55 5.90 16.37 -19.88
C GLY A 55 7.01 15.39 -20.21
N ASN A 56 7.20 15.16 -21.52
CA ASN A 56 8.21 14.26 -22.02
C ASN A 56 8.88 14.80 -23.28
N LYS A 57 10.07 14.27 -23.55
CA LYS A 57 10.90 14.62 -24.69
C LYS A 57 10.26 14.31 -26.04
N LEU A 58 9.63 13.15 -26.21
CA LEU A 58 9.14 12.62 -27.50
C LEU A 58 7.62 12.45 -27.56
N SER A 59 6.90 12.43 -26.44
CA SER A 59 5.43 12.28 -26.41
C SER A 59 4.71 13.35 -27.26
N ILE A 60 3.65 12.94 -27.97
CA ILE A 60 2.78 13.80 -28.79
C ILE A 60 1.34 13.35 -28.56
N LEU A 61 0.43 14.30 -28.34
CA LEU A 61 -1.00 14.01 -28.21
C LEU A 61 -1.70 14.15 -29.57
N ASP A 62 -2.38 13.12 -30.05
CA ASP A 62 -3.30 13.25 -31.18
C ASP A 62 -4.67 13.74 -30.71
N THR A 63 -5.37 14.56 -31.48
CA THR A 63 -6.75 14.98 -31.15
C THR A 63 -7.71 13.81 -30.93
N SER A 64 -7.45 12.62 -31.51
CA SER A 64 -8.20 11.39 -31.27
C SER A 64 -8.11 10.92 -29.81
N SER A 65 -7.04 11.27 -29.08
CA SER A 65 -6.91 10.99 -27.64
C SER A 65 -7.98 11.69 -26.80
N LEU A 66 -8.62 12.75 -27.33
CA LEU A 66 -9.76 13.40 -26.69
C LEU A 66 -11.04 12.56 -26.72
N LEU A 67 -11.12 11.55 -27.59
CA LEU A 67 -12.22 10.60 -27.60
C LEU A 67 -12.15 9.70 -26.35
N LEU A 68 -13.26 9.55 -25.64
CA LEU A 68 -13.36 8.60 -24.52
C LEU A 68 -13.41 7.16 -25.06
N GLY A 69 -12.77 6.23 -24.36
CA GLY A 69 -12.61 4.83 -24.81
C GLY A 69 -11.65 4.60 -25.97
N ALA A 70 -11.03 5.64 -26.54
CA ALA A 70 -9.96 5.50 -27.52
C ALA A 70 -8.61 5.39 -26.80
N THR A 71 -8.27 4.20 -26.31
CA THR A 71 -6.94 3.91 -25.74
C THR A 71 -6.09 3.09 -26.72
N THR A 72 -4.80 3.42 -26.80
CA THR A 72 -3.80 2.62 -27.49
C THR A 72 -3.11 1.60 -26.56
N LYS A 73 -3.46 1.59 -25.26
CA LYS A 73 -2.75 0.85 -24.20
C LYS A 73 -3.49 -0.41 -23.71
N ALA A 74 -4.41 -0.96 -24.51
CA ALA A 74 -5.30 -2.05 -24.06
C ALA A 74 -4.57 -3.38 -23.74
N ASP A 75 -3.33 -3.56 -24.22
CA ASP A 75 -2.57 -4.82 -24.12
C ASP A 75 -1.21 -4.67 -23.40
N GLU A 76 -0.94 -3.58 -22.68
CA GLU A 76 0.37 -3.31 -22.05
C GLU A 76 0.34 -3.43 -20.51
N ASP A 77 0.81 -4.57 -19.99
CA ASP A 77 0.88 -4.90 -18.55
C ASP A 77 1.84 -4.01 -17.72
N GLU A 78 2.70 -3.21 -18.38
CA GLU A 78 3.72 -2.39 -17.71
C GLU A 78 3.28 -0.95 -17.39
N THR A 79 2.11 -0.52 -17.87
CA THR A 79 1.59 0.82 -17.58
C THR A 79 0.61 0.81 -16.43
N ILE A 80 0.70 1.79 -15.53
CA ILE A 80 -0.25 1.92 -14.41
C ILE A 80 -1.59 2.46 -14.95
N GLY A 81 -1.58 3.26 -16.02
CA GLY A 81 -2.77 3.87 -16.64
C GLY A 81 -3.42 3.03 -17.75
N GLN A 82 -4.56 2.40 -17.46
CA GLN A 82 -5.21 1.44 -18.38
C GLN A 82 -6.12 2.05 -19.47
N PHE A 83 -6.71 3.23 -19.25
CA PHE A 83 -7.85 3.70 -20.08
C PHE A 83 -7.54 4.85 -21.04
N GLY A 84 -6.32 5.42 -21.03
CA GLY A 84 -6.03 6.62 -21.84
C GLY A 84 -6.92 7.84 -21.51
N GLU A 85 -7.58 7.79 -20.35
CA GLU A 85 -8.54 8.79 -19.88
C GLU A 85 -8.01 9.68 -18.76
N GLY A 86 -6.94 9.24 -18.10
CA GLY A 86 -6.33 9.89 -16.94
C GLY A 86 -6.11 11.38 -17.09
N TYR A 87 -5.37 11.80 -18.12
CA TYR A 87 -5.06 13.22 -18.31
C TYR A 87 -6.31 14.09 -18.57
N LYS A 88 -7.39 13.52 -19.15
CA LYS A 88 -8.67 14.23 -19.36
C LYS A 88 -9.36 14.47 -18.01
N ILE A 89 -9.36 13.47 -17.13
CA ILE A 89 -9.90 13.57 -15.78
C ILE A 89 -9.03 14.51 -14.91
N ALA A 90 -7.71 14.41 -14.99
CA ALA A 90 -6.80 15.34 -14.33
C ALA A 90 -7.07 16.79 -14.75
N THR A 91 -7.21 17.03 -16.06
CA THR A 91 -7.53 18.35 -16.60
C THR A 91 -8.87 18.89 -16.09
N LEU A 92 -9.89 18.02 -16.00
CA LEU A 92 -11.19 18.36 -15.43
C LEU A 92 -11.04 18.90 -13.99
N VAL A 93 -10.33 18.14 -13.15
CA VAL A 93 -10.15 18.43 -11.73
C VAL A 93 -9.34 19.72 -11.55
N LEU A 94 -8.20 19.86 -12.25
CA LEU A 94 -7.38 21.08 -12.19
C LEU A 94 -8.16 22.32 -12.63
N THR A 95 -8.89 22.24 -13.75
CA THR A 95 -9.73 23.35 -14.22
C THR A 95 -10.84 23.68 -13.22
N ARG A 96 -11.41 22.68 -12.53
CA ARG A 96 -12.44 22.87 -11.50
C ARG A 96 -11.88 23.57 -10.27
N GLU A 97 -10.66 23.23 -9.87
CA GLU A 97 -9.96 23.81 -8.71
C GLU A 97 -9.23 25.12 -9.02
N ASN A 98 -9.51 25.73 -10.18
CA ASN A 98 -8.94 27.02 -10.59
C ASN A 98 -7.41 26.98 -10.83
N HIS A 99 -6.94 25.83 -11.31
CA HIS A 99 -5.60 25.62 -11.85
C HIS A 99 -5.68 25.49 -13.38
N PRO A 100 -5.59 26.60 -14.14
CA PRO A 100 -5.60 26.56 -15.61
C PRO A 100 -4.52 25.61 -16.13
N VAL A 101 -4.89 24.77 -17.09
CA VAL A 101 -3.97 23.83 -17.73
C VAL A 101 -3.75 24.28 -19.17
N THR A 102 -2.50 24.28 -19.63
CA THR A 102 -2.17 24.49 -21.04
C THR A 102 -1.29 23.35 -21.53
N PHE A 103 -1.65 22.75 -22.67
CA PHE A 103 -0.84 21.73 -23.32
C PHE A 103 -0.09 22.38 -24.47
N TYR A 104 1.23 22.45 -24.36
CA TYR A 104 2.13 22.77 -25.44
C TYR A 104 2.56 21.48 -26.13
N ASN A 105 1.81 21.10 -27.16
CA ASN A 105 2.06 19.90 -27.96
C ASN A 105 2.96 20.25 -29.15
N TYR A 106 4.22 20.58 -28.83
CA TYR A 106 5.23 21.05 -29.76
C TYR A 106 5.44 20.13 -30.95
N GLY A 107 5.43 18.80 -30.72
CA GLY A 107 5.60 17.81 -31.78
C GLY A 107 4.48 17.84 -32.83
N ALA A 108 3.25 18.13 -32.41
CA ALA A 108 2.11 18.33 -33.32
C ALA A 108 1.96 19.78 -33.81
N LYS A 109 2.75 20.72 -33.28
CA LYS A 109 2.63 22.17 -33.52
C LYS A 109 1.27 22.73 -33.09
N GLU A 110 0.82 22.33 -31.91
CA GLU A 110 -0.48 22.70 -31.37
C GLU A 110 -0.40 23.20 -29.92
N VAL A 111 -1.29 24.12 -29.57
CA VAL A 111 -1.54 24.55 -28.18
C VAL A 111 -2.96 24.18 -27.81
N TRP A 112 -3.15 23.42 -26.74
CA TRP A 112 -4.49 23.06 -26.27
C TRP A 112 -4.80 23.77 -24.96
N GLN A 113 -5.92 24.50 -24.93
CA GLN A 113 -6.39 25.26 -23.78
C GLN A 113 -7.78 24.77 -23.37
N PRO A 114 -7.86 23.85 -22.40
CA PRO A 114 -9.12 23.41 -21.80
C PRO A 114 -9.80 24.53 -20.99
N ARG A 115 -11.14 24.53 -21.02
CA ARG A 115 -11.98 25.32 -20.09
C ARG A 115 -13.40 24.76 -20.04
N PHE A 116 -14.15 25.14 -19.01
CA PHE A 116 -15.58 24.84 -18.95
C PHE A 116 -16.38 25.69 -19.93
N VAL A 117 -17.32 25.04 -20.62
CA VAL A 117 -18.28 25.69 -21.52
C VAL A 117 -19.67 25.19 -21.19
N ASN A 118 -20.63 26.11 -21.13
CA ASN A 118 -22.04 25.75 -21.05
C ASN A 118 -22.49 25.05 -22.35
N SER A 119 -22.65 23.73 -22.30
CA SER A 119 -23.15 22.95 -23.42
C SER A 119 -24.67 23.06 -23.50
N ARG A 120 -25.17 23.60 -24.62
CA ARG A 120 -26.61 23.59 -24.90
C ARG A 120 -27.14 22.18 -25.13
N LYS A 121 -26.30 21.28 -25.65
CA LYS A 121 -26.65 19.88 -25.95
C LYS A 121 -26.92 19.11 -24.68
N TYR A 122 -26.04 19.24 -23.69
CA TYR A 122 -26.15 18.51 -22.42
C TYR A 122 -26.82 19.30 -21.31
N ARG A 123 -27.04 20.62 -21.50
CA ARG A 123 -27.57 21.56 -20.50
C ARG A 123 -26.75 21.56 -19.20
N ALA A 124 -25.43 21.48 -19.35
CA ALA A 124 -24.46 21.43 -18.26
C ALA A 124 -23.15 22.12 -18.65
N GLU A 125 -22.34 22.51 -17.67
CA GLU A 125 -20.94 22.88 -17.89
C GLU A 125 -20.12 21.62 -18.17
N VAL A 126 -19.44 21.60 -19.30
CA VAL A 126 -18.62 20.46 -19.74
C VAL A 126 -17.19 20.90 -20.05
N LEU A 127 -16.24 20.00 -19.82
CA LEU A 127 -14.85 20.25 -20.19
C LEU A 127 -14.72 20.32 -21.71
N THR A 128 -14.10 21.38 -22.21
CA THR A 128 -13.91 21.60 -23.64
C THR A 128 -12.46 21.99 -23.92
N PHE A 129 -11.81 21.30 -24.86
CA PHE A 129 -10.48 21.63 -25.35
C PHE A 129 -10.56 22.56 -26.57
N PHE A 130 -9.76 23.62 -26.55
CA PHE A 130 -9.55 24.52 -27.67
C PHE A 130 -8.15 24.31 -28.22
N VAL A 131 -8.05 23.84 -29.47
CA VAL A 131 -6.78 23.51 -30.11
C VAL A 131 -6.41 24.59 -31.11
N ASP A 132 -5.31 25.30 -30.89
CA ASP A 132 -4.76 26.26 -31.83
C ASP A 132 -3.52 25.70 -32.56
N LYS A 133 -3.48 25.96 -33.87
CA LYS A 133 -2.33 25.66 -34.76
C LYS A 133 -1.48 26.90 -35.02
N LYS A 134 -1.92 28.07 -34.55
CA LYS A 134 -1.11 29.29 -34.48
C LYS A 134 -0.35 29.24 -33.16
N TYR A 135 0.77 28.53 -33.18
CA TYR A 135 1.63 28.39 -32.01
C TYR A 135 2.61 29.56 -31.89
N PRO A 136 2.95 30.02 -30.67
CA PRO A 136 3.77 31.22 -30.45
C PRO A 136 5.30 30.99 -30.60
N TRP A 137 5.78 29.76 -30.77
CA TRP A 137 7.22 29.45 -30.80
C TRP A 137 7.78 29.33 -32.23
N GLN A 138 9.05 29.72 -32.41
CA GLN A 138 9.75 29.61 -33.70
C GLN A 138 10.46 28.25 -33.89
N GLY A 139 10.79 27.55 -32.79
CA GLY A 139 11.39 26.21 -32.77
C GLY A 139 10.79 25.37 -31.65
N ILE A 140 10.81 24.04 -31.81
CA ILE A 140 10.38 23.11 -30.76
C ILE A 140 11.43 23.19 -29.63
N PRO A 141 11.03 23.47 -28.38
CA PRO A 141 11.91 23.34 -27.22
C PRO A 141 12.45 21.91 -27.09
N HIS A 142 13.25 21.64 -26.07
CA HIS A 142 13.82 20.29 -25.84
C HIS A 142 12.76 19.17 -25.68
N HIS A 143 11.49 19.50 -25.42
CA HIS A 143 10.41 18.56 -25.16
C HIS A 143 9.25 18.71 -26.16
N ASN A 144 8.79 17.60 -26.72
CA ASN A 144 7.66 17.58 -27.67
C ASN A 144 6.30 17.82 -27.02
N LEU A 145 6.15 17.48 -25.74
CA LEU A 145 4.94 17.74 -24.97
C LEU A 145 5.31 18.36 -23.63
N VAL A 146 4.71 19.51 -23.35
CA VAL A 146 4.77 20.19 -22.05
C VAL A 146 3.35 20.55 -21.63
N ILE A 147 2.95 20.09 -20.45
CA ILE A 147 1.68 20.43 -19.81
C ILE A 147 2.01 21.36 -18.66
N THR A 148 1.50 22.58 -18.71
CA THR A 148 1.64 23.55 -17.62
C THR A 148 0.36 23.62 -16.81
N VAL A 149 0.51 23.70 -15.50
CA VAL A 149 -0.57 23.89 -14.52
C VAL A 149 -0.26 25.18 -13.77
N GLU A 150 -1.10 26.18 -13.97
CA GLU A 150 -0.94 27.52 -13.41
C GLU A 150 -1.60 27.62 -12.02
N ASN A 151 -1.19 28.64 -11.25
CA ASN A 151 -1.69 28.94 -9.91
C ASN A 151 -1.44 27.83 -8.89
N ILE A 152 -0.36 27.06 -9.03
CA ILE A 152 0.06 26.13 -7.98
C ILE A 152 0.92 26.92 -7.01
N THR A 153 0.44 27.15 -5.79
CA THR A 153 1.23 27.86 -4.77
C THR A 153 2.39 27.00 -4.29
N GLN A 154 3.39 27.62 -3.63
CA GLN A 154 4.50 26.86 -3.04
C GLN A 154 4.01 25.78 -2.05
N GLU A 155 3.02 26.09 -1.21
CA GLU A 155 2.45 25.14 -0.23
C GLU A 155 1.75 23.95 -0.92
N GLN A 156 1.02 24.22 -2.01
CA GLN A 156 0.42 23.16 -2.82
C GLN A 156 1.47 22.31 -3.52
N TYR A 157 2.53 22.94 -4.03
CA TYR A 157 3.66 22.23 -4.61
C TYR A 157 4.34 21.32 -3.58
N ASP A 158 4.61 21.82 -2.37
CA ASP A 158 5.19 21.01 -1.29
C ASP A 158 4.30 19.80 -0.96
N SER A 159 2.97 19.98 -0.92
CA SER A 159 2.01 18.88 -0.73
C SER A 159 2.05 17.84 -1.87
N ILE A 160 2.29 18.28 -3.12
CA ILE A 160 2.49 17.37 -4.27
C ILE A 160 3.78 16.56 -4.08
N ILE A 161 4.87 17.20 -3.66
CA ILE A 161 6.15 16.53 -3.41
C ILE A 161 6.02 15.49 -2.30
N GLU A 162 5.39 15.84 -1.18
CA GLU A 162 5.20 14.93 -0.03
C GLU A 162 4.47 13.64 -0.40
N THR A 163 3.54 13.70 -1.36
CA THR A 163 2.72 12.55 -1.79
C THR A 163 3.31 11.73 -2.93
N ASN A 164 4.51 12.06 -3.40
CA ASN A 164 5.18 11.39 -4.51
C ASN A 164 6.68 11.15 -4.21
N LEU A 165 7.03 9.90 -3.91
CA LEU A 165 8.39 9.47 -3.57
C LEU A 165 9.40 9.69 -4.71
N HIS A 166 8.95 9.81 -5.96
CA HIS A 166 9.84 10.07 -7.11
C HIS A 166 10.37 11.50 -7.13
N LEU A 167 9.74 12.40 -6.38
CA LEU A 167 10.07 13.83 -6.34
C LEU A 167 10.86 14.23 -5.09
N GLN A 168 11.29 13.25 -4.30
CA GLN A 168 11.95 13.45 -3.02
C GLN A 168 13.10 12.46 -2.85
N ASP A 169 14.12 12.88 -2.10
CA ASP A 169 15.09 11.93 -1.57
C ASP A 169 14.42 11.16 -0.44
N ILE A 170 14.22 9.85 -0.63
CA ILE A 170 13.56 8.98 0.34
C ILE A 170 14.46 8.55 1.49
N GLY A 171 15.77 8.87 1.42
CA GLY A 171 16.73 8.49 2.43
C GLY A 171 16.90 6.97 2.58
N GLU A 172 17.15 6.55 3.82
CA GLU A 172 17.40 5.15 4.13
C GLU A 172 16.14 4.30 3.98
N HIS A 173 16.27 3.23 3.20
CA HIS A 173 15.18 2.32 2.93
C HIS A 173 15.70 0.90 2.69
N PHE A 174 14.82 -0.07 2.91
CA PHE A 174 15.10 -1.48 2.68
C PHE A 174 14.28 -2.03 1.52
N SER A 175 14.94 -2.51 0.48
CA SER A 175 14.28 -3.05 -0.72
C SER A 175 14.02 -4.55 -0.61
N THR A 176 12.82 -4.96 -1.03
CA THR A 176 12.36 -6.36 -1.05
C THR A 176 11.76 -6.72 -2.41
N ASP A 177 11.41 -7.99 -2.61
CA ASP A 177 10.66 -8.43 -3.78
C ASP A 177 9.25 -7.84 -3.84
N LYS A 178 8.70 -7.37 -2.71
CA LYS A 178 7.36 -6.78 -2.56
C LYS A 178 7.30 -5.26 -2.65
N GLY A 179 8.43 -4.58 -2.45
CA GLY A 179 8.46 -3.12 -2.34
C GLY A 179 9.63 -2.63 -1.49
N ARG A 180 9.51 -1.41 -0.97
CA ARG A 180 10.50 -0.76 -0.09
C ARG A 180 9.89 -0.48 1.28
N ILE A 181 10.64 -0.77 2.35
CA ILE A 181 10.37 -0.27 3.70
C ILE A 181 11.10 1.05 3.86
N LEU A 182 10.39 2.12 4.19
CA LEU A 182 10.92 3.46 4.39
C LEU A 182 11.20 3.65 5.89
N LEU A 183 12.46 3.86 6.26
CA LEU A 183 12.88 3.84 7.67
C LEU A 183 12.82 5.21 8.34
N ASP A 184 12.77 6.29 7.56
CA ASP A 184 12.72 7.66 8.05
C ASP A 184 11.36 7.97 8.70
N ASP A 185 11.37 8.62 9.87
CA ASP A 185 10.18 8.81 10.74
C ASP A 185 9.04 9.56 10.04
N ARG A 186 9.35 10.43 9.07
CA ARG A 186 8.34 11.17 8.29
C ARG A 186 7.44 10.27 7.45
N TYR A 187 7.86 9.03 7.17
CA TYR A 187 7.06 8.04 6.45
C TYR A 187 6.30 7.09 7.35
N LYS A 188 6.46 7.18 8.68
CA LYS A 188 5.73 6.34 9.62
C LYS A 188 4.23 6.38 9.36
N GLY A 189 3.63 5.21 9.18
CA GLY A 189 2.20 5.10 8.90
C GLY A 189 1.82 5.34 7.43
N LYS A 190 2.74 5.77 6.56
CA LYS A 190 2.40 6.10 5.17
C LYS A 190 2.49 4.88 4.26
N VAL A 191 1.46 4.70 3.46
CA VAL A 191 1.38 3.65 2.44
C VAL A 191 1.47 4.28 1.06
N PHE A 192 2.41 3.78 0.27
CA PHE A 192 2.65 4.14 -1.10
C PHE A 192 2.53 2.89 -1.99
N VAL A 193 2.18 3.11 -3.26
CA VAL A 193 2.28 2.09 -4.31
C VAL A 193 3.03 2.69 -5.49
N SER A 194 4.14 2.07 -5.88
CA SER A 194 5.02 2.54 -6.94
C SER A 194 5.42 4.02 -6.77
N GLY A 195 5.74 4.40 -5.54
CA GLY A 195 6.16 5.74 -5.17
C GLY A 195 5.04 6.75 -4.95
N LEU A 196 3.76 6.37 -5.01
CA LEU A 196 2.65 7.31 -4.90
C LEU A 196 1.81 7.05 -3.67
N PHE A 197 1.51 8.10 -2.92
CA PHE A 197 0.79 8.00 -1.65
C PHE A 197 -0.64 7.51 -1.84
N ILE A 198 -1.04 6.52 -1.06
CA ILE A 198 -2.37 5.90 -1.08
C ILE A 198 -3.17 6.32 0.14
N CYS A 199 -2.66 5.99 1.32
CA CYS A 199 -3.34 6.29 2.58
C CYS A 199 -2.36 6.29 3.76
N ASP A 200 -2.82 6.83 4.89
CA ASP A 200 -2.18 6.61 6.18
C ASP A 200 -2.80 5.38 6.86
N TYR A 201 -1.94 4.55 7.46
CA TYR A 201 -2.28 3.42 8.32
C TYR A 201 -1.53 3.58 9.65
N SER A 202 -2.19 4.17 10.64
CA SER A 202 -1.58 4.64 11.89
C SER A 202 -0.92 3.56 12.75
N ASN A 203 -1.21 2.28 12.50
CA ASN A 203 -0.65 1.18 13.27
C ASN A 203 0.76 0.79 12.81
N TYR A 204 1.20 1.28 11.64
CA TYR A 204 2.58 1.06 11.21
C TYR A 204 3.57 1.95 11.93
N HIS A 205 4.74 1.36 12.18
CA HIS A 205 5.89 2.04 12.73
C HIS A 205 6.83 2.57 11.65
N HIS A 206 6.72 2.06 10.42
CA HIS A 206 7.49 2.50 9.26
C HIS A 206 6.59 2.89 8.09
N GLY A 207 7.18 3.44 7.04
CA GLY A 207 6.51 3.67 5.76
C GLY A 207 6.70 2.50 4.81
N TYR A 208 5.75 2.29 3.90
CA TYR A 208 5.79 1.19 2.95
C TYR A 208 5.47 1.66 1.55
N ASP A 209 6.34 1.34 0.60
CA ASP A 209 6.10 1.52 -0.82
C ASP A 209 6.01 0.16 -1.52
N PHE A 210 4.79 -0.28 -1.80
CA PHE A 210 4.53 -1.58 -2.40
C PHE A 210 4.64 -1.54 -3.93
N LYS A 211 4.99 -2.68 -4.53
CA LYS A 211 4.88 -2.86 -5.98
C LYS A 211 3.41 -2.95 -6.40
N PRO A 212 3.01 -2.43 -7.57
CA PRO A 212 1.61 -2.43 -8.02
C PRO A 212 0.92 -3.79 -7.99
N LYS A 213 1.65 -4.87 -8.30
CA LYS A 213 1.11 -6.23 -8.33
C LYS A 213 0.79 -6.83 -6.95
N GLU A 214 1.31 -6.24 -5.89
CA GLU A 214 1.20 -6.79 -4.53
C GLU A 214 -0.02 -6.24 -3.79
N LEU A 215 -0.50 -5.06 -4.18
CA LEU A 215 -1.61 -4.40 -3.52
C LEU A 215 -2.69 -4.03 -4.54
N SER A 216 -3.83 -4.71 -4.45
CA SER A 216 -5.00 -4.37 -5.25
C SER A 216 -5.59 -3.07 -4.73
N ILE A 217 -5.59 -2.04 -5.58
CA ILE A 217 -6.23 -0.75 -5.30
C ILE A 217 -7.45 -0.58 -6.20
N ASP A 218 -8.49 0.09 -5.70
CA ASP A 218 -9.60 0.51 -6.54
C ASP A 218 -9.19 1.63 -7.50
N ARG A 219 -10.03 1.95 -8.49
CA ARG A 219 -9.77 3.03 -9.46
C ARG A 219 -9.42 4.35 -8.77
N ASP A 220 -10.13 4.66 -7.68
CA ASP A 220 -9.96 5.89 -6.94
C ASP A 220 -8.85 5.81 -5.87
N ARG A 221 -8.16 4.66 -5.78
CA ARG A 221 -6.97 4.37 -4.96
C ARG A 221 -7.15 4.71 -3.48
N LYS A 222 -8.34 4.47 -2.93
CA LYS A 222 -8.75 4.90 -1.58
C LYS A 222 -9.05 3.76 -0.62
N LEU A 223 -9.21 2.55 -1.12
CA LEU A 223 -9.52 1.39 -0.28
C LEU A 223 -8.41 0.35 -0.38
N VAL A 224 -7.81 0.07 0.76
CA VAL A 224 -6.83 -1.00 0.94
C VAL A 224 -7.30 -1.87 2.11
N ASP A 225 -7.18 -3.19 1.98
CA ASP A 225 -7.48 -4.10 3.09
C ASP A 225 -6.38 -4.01 4.17
N ASN A 226 -6.79 -3.74 5.41
CA ASN A 226 -5.89 -3.72 6.57
C ASN A 226 -5.21 -5.08 6.81
N PHE A 227 -5.84 -6.19 6.40
CA PHE A 227 -5.20 -7.51 6.43
C PHE A 227 -4.04 -7.57 5.44
N ASP A 228 -4.26 -7.17 4.18
CA ASP A 228 -3.24 -7.20 3.13
C ASP A 228 -2.04 -6.34 3.51
N LEU A 229 -2.27 -5.15 4.07
CA LEU A 229 -1.23 -4.29 4.61
C LEU A 229 -0.33 -5.06 5.59
N ARG A 230 -0.91 -5.49 6.72
CA ARG A 230 -0.16 -6.19 7.78
C ARG A 230 0.52 -7.46 7.30
N TRP A 231 -0.13 -8.20 6.40
CA TRP A 231 0.39 -9.42 5.79
C TRP A 231 1.62 -9.13 4.91
N LEU A 232 1.56 -8.10 4.07
CA LEU A 232 2.67 -7.69 3.21
C LEU A 232 3.84 -7.13 4.02
N ALA A 233 3.59 -6.26 5.01
CA ALA A 233 4.63 -5.75 5.89
C ALA A 233 5.36 -6.89 6.62
N SER A 234 4.60 -7.86 7.15
CA SER A 234 5.18 -9.04 7.83
C SER A 234 6.07 -9.86 6.90
N GLN A 235 5.70 -10.02 5.62
CA GLN A 235 6.56 -10.66 4.62
C GLN A 235 7.85 -9.89 4.38
N MET A 236 7.77 -8.56 4.26
CA MET A 236 8.92 -7.70 3.98
C MET A 236 9.95 -7.73 5.11
N TRP A 237 9.51 -7.70 6.36
CA TRP A 237 10.43 -7.77 7.52
C TRP A 237 11.16 -9.11 7.65
N LEU A 238 10.59 -10.20 7.12
CA LEU A 238 11.30 -11.49 7.07
C LEU A 238 12.35 -11.59 5.98
N LYS A 239 12.38 -10.66 5.02
CA LYS A 239 13.41 -10.62 3.98
C LYS A 239 14.71 -9.97 4.43
N GLN A 240 14.83 -9.57 5.71
CA GLN A 240 16.06 -8.97 6.24
C GLN A 240 17.28 -9.86 5.98
N THR A 241 18.39 -9.22 5.61
CA THR A 241 19.67 -9.90 5.39
C THR A 241 20.77 -9.39 6.32
N SER A 242 20.60 -8.21 6.93
CA SER A 242 21.55 -7.61 7.88
C SER A 242 21.10 -7.78 9.33
N ASP A 243 22.06 -7.80 10.25
CA ASP A 243 21.77 -7.90 11.67
C ASP A 243 21.03 -6.65 12.21
N GLU A 244 21.32 -5.46 11.68
CA GLU A 244 20.61 -4.22 12.01
C GLU A 244 19.11 -4.30 11.69
N MET A 245 18.75 -4.77 10.49
CA MET A 245 17.35 -4.94 10.11
C MET A 245 16.66 -6.02 10.95
N ARG A 246 17.41 -7.04 11.39
CA ARG A 246 16.91 -8.07 12.30
C ARG A 246 16.66 -7.51 13.70
N GLU A 247 17.48 -6.59 14.17
CA GLU A 247 17.26 -5.87 15.44
C GLU A 247 15.93 -5.14 15.38
N ILE A 248 15.73 -4.31 14.34
CA ILE A 248 14.49 -3.54 14.14
C ILE A 248 13.28 -4.47 14.05
N ALA A 249 13.36 -5.54 13.25
CA ALA A 249 12.29 -6.54 13.16
C ALA A 249 11.99 -7.18 14.52
N SER A 250 13.02 -7.43 15.34
CA SER A 250 12.85 -8.00 16.67
C SER A 250 12.14 -7.03 17.61
N ASP A 251 12.51 -5.75 17.58
CA ASP A 251 11.87 -4.70 18.37
C ASP A 251 10.40 -4.50 17.99
N LEU A 252 10.07 -4.56 16.69
CA LEU A 252 8.69 -4.54 16.20
C LEU A 252 7.88 -5.73 16.72
N ILE A 253 8.47 -6.93 16.74
CA ILE A 253 7.82 -8.14 17.29
C ILE A 253 7.59 -8.00 18.80
N ILE A 254 8.60 -7.53 19.53
CA ILE A 254 8.54 -7.37 21.00
C ILE A 254 7.48 -6.32 21.39
N SER A 255 7.37 -5.25 20.59
CA SER A 255 6.39 -4.18 20.79
C SER A 255 4.99 -4.48 20.25
N ASP A 256 4.75 -5.66 19.70
CA ASP A 256 3.47 -6.08 19.11
C ASP A 256 3.01 -5.15 17.96
N ALA A 257 3.97 -4.69 17.15
CA ALA A 257 3.71 -3.79 16.03
C ALA A 257 2.97 -4.50 14.88
N ALA A 258 2.04 -3.79 14.25
CA ALA A 258 1.26 -4.28 13.10
C ALA A 258 2.14 -4.63 11.90
N ASP A 259 3.31 -4.00 11.79
CA ASP A 259 4.38 -4.26 10.82
C ASP A 259 4.81 -5.73 10.80
N THR A 260 4.71 -6.43 11.94
CA THR A 260 5.18 -7.81 12.12
C THR A 260 4.10 -8.76 12.66
N GLU A 261 2.82 -8.39 12.61
CA GLU A 261 1.71 -9.15 13.22
C GLU A 261 1.60 -10.60 12.72
N PHE A 262 2.02 -10.87 11.47
CA PHE A 262 1.86 -12.17 10.82
C PHE A 262 3.19 -12.87 10.50
N VAL A 263 4.32 -12.46 11.08
CA VAL A 263 5.65 -13.00 10.73
C VAL A 263 5.73 -14.52 10.87
N LYS A 264 5.11 -15.14 11.88
CA LYS A 264 5.09 -16.62 11.96
C LYS A 264 4.32 -17.27 10.80
N HIS A 265 3.24 -16.64 10.34
CA HIS A 265 2.35 -17.18 9.33
C HIS A 265 2.89 -17.03 7.91
N VAL A 266 3.70 -16.00 7.67
CA VAL A 266 4.30 -15.70 6.36
C VAL A 266 5.67 -16.36 6.14
N GLY A 267 6.14 -17.18 7.09
CA GLY A 267 7.47 -17.79 7.16
C GLY A 267 7.79 -18.87 6.11
N PHE A 268 7.53 -18.60 4.83
CA PHE A 268 8.04 -19.42 3.72
C PHE A 268 9.58 -19.40 3.67
N ASP A 269 10.21 -18.31 4.16
CA ASP A 269 11.65 -18.20 4.38
C ASP A 269 12.01 -18.68 5.80
N ARG A 270 12.12 -20.01 5.94
CA ARG A 270 12.34 -20.65 7.24
C ARG A 270 13.68 -20.25 7.87
N GLU A 271 14.70 -19.94 7.06
CA GLU A 271 16.02 -19.61 7.59
C GLU A 271 16.03 -18.23 8.26
N ASN A 272 15.55 -17.19 7.56
CA ASN A 272 15.52 -15.84 8.11
C ASN A 272 14.56 -15.76 9.30
N PHE A 273 13.42 -16.43 9.24
CA PHE A 273 12.50 -16.51 10.37
C PHE A 273 13.16 -17.13 11.60
N VAL A 274 13.90 -18.25 11.47
CA VAL A 274 14.58 -18.89 12.62
C VAL A 274 15.68 -17.98 13.19
N LYS A 275 16.41 -17.24 12.36
CA LYS A 275 17.40 -16.26 12.84
C LYS A 275 16.75 -15.15 13.65
N THR A 276 15.64 -14.59 13.16
CA THR A 276 14.86 -13.59 13.89
C THR A 276 14.30 -14.18 15.19
N ALA A 277 13.74 -15.39 15.15
CA ALA A 277 13.22 -16.06 16.35
C ALA A 277 14.31 -16.32 17.41
N ASN A 278 15.50 -16.74 16.99
CA ASN A 278 16.65 -16.91 17.88
C ASN A 278 17.08 -15.57 18.51
N HIS A 279 17.04 -14.49 17.74
CA HIS A 279 17.35 -13.14 18.22
C HIS A 279 16.33 -12.66 19.26
N VAL A 280 15.04 -12.72 18.91
CA VAL A 280 13.90 -12.38 19.80
C VAL A 280 13.94 -13.22 21.10
N TYR A 281 14.25 -14.52 21.00
CA TYR A 281 14.44 -15.39 22.18
C TYR A 281 15.59 -14.92 23.07
N SER A 282 16.72 -14.52 22.47
CA SER A 282 17.88 -14.04 23.21
C SER A 282 17.56 -12.74 23.95
N SER A 283 16.86 -11.82 23.29
CA SER A 283 16.36 -10.57 23.92
C SER A 283 15.39 -10.87 25.07
N PHE A 284 14.43 -11.78 24.87
CA PHE A 284 13.50 -12.21 25.92
C PHE A 284 14.23 -12.76 27.15
N LYS A 285 15.23 -13.63 26.96
CA LYS A 285 16.01 -14.20 28.07
C LYS A 285 16.89 -13.18 28.76
N LYS A 286 17.49 -12.26 28.00
CA LYS A 286 18.29 -11.15 28.54
C LYS A 286 17.45 -10.23 29.43
N GLU A 287 16.20 -9.97 29.06
CA GLU A 287 15.31 -9.09 29.82
C GLU A 287 14.68 -9.79 31.04
N TYR A 288 14.17 -11.02 30.86
CA TYR A 288 13.36 -11.67 31.89
C TYR A 288 14.07 -12.78 32.69
N GLY A 289 15.24 -13.23 32.23
CA GLY A 289 16.10 -14.25 32.84
C GLY A 289 15.92 -15.66 32.25
N ASP A 290 16.86 -16.56 32.54
CA ASP A 290 16.91 -17.93 31.98
C ASP A 290 15.68 -18.79 32.29
N GLY A 291 15.07 -18.60 33.47
CA GLY A 291 13.85 -19.31 33.87
C GLY A 291 12.56 -18.74 33.27
N ALA A 292 12.63 -17.67 32.47
CA ALA A 292 11.45 -17.00 31.93
C ALA A 292 10.79 -17.81 30.80
N ILE A 293 9.46 -17.83 30.75
CA ILE A 293 8.68 -18.51 29.70
C ILE A 293 7.57 -17.58 29.22
N PRO A 294 7.43 -17.35 27.91
CA PRO A 294 6.38 -16.51 27.37
C PRO A 294 5.03 -17.24 27.46
N ILE A 295 4.01 -16.53 27.93
CA ILE A 295 2.61 -16.95 27.90
C ILE A 295 1.77 -15.83 27.26
N SER A 296 0.62 -16.18 26.69
CA SER A 296 -0.33 -15.19 26.11
C SER A 296 -1.76 -15.33 26.62
N SER A 297 -2.03 -16.25 27.55
CA SER A 297 -3.32 -16.35 28.25
C SER A 297 -3.18 -16.79 29.70
N GLN A 298 -4.22 -16.53 30.49
CA GLN A 298 -4.30 -17.00 31.87
C GLN A 298 -4.45 -18.53 31.97
N GLU A 299 -5.05 -19.16 30.97
CA GLU A 299 -5.11 -20.62 30.88
C GLU A 299 -3.72 -21.24 30.75
N GLU A 300 -2.82 -20.62 29.97
CA GLU A 300 -1.43 -21.07 29.88
C GLU A 300 -0.71 -20.96 31.22
N LEU A 301 -0.95 -19.87 31.97
CA LEU A 301 -0.40 -19.68 33.31
C LEU A 301 -0.79 -20.82 34.26
N GLU A 302 -2.07 -21.21 34.25
CA GLU A 302 -2.59 -22.31 35.09
C GLU A 302 -2.02 -23.69 34.68
N SER A 303 -1.67 -23.86 33.41
CA SER A 303 -1.15 -25.12 32.88
C SER A 303 0.33 -25.35 33.17
N ILE A 304 1.05 -24.35 33.68
CA ILE A 304 2.50 -24.44 33.88
C ILE A 304 2.83 -25.06 35.24
N SER A 305 3.75 -26.04 35.24
CA SER A 305 4.34 -26.61 36.46
C SER A 305 5.84 -26.37 36.55
N GLY A 306 6.37 -26.50 37.77
CA GLY A 306 7.80 -26.40 38.04
C GLY A 306 8.27 -24.99 38.39
N ASN A 307 9.59 -24.83 38.55
CA ASN A 307 10.21 -23.58 38.95
C ASN A 307 10.54 -22.71 37.74
N VAL A 308 9.49 -22.25 37.05
CA VAL A 308 9.61 -21.38 35.87
C VAL A 308 8.94 -20.04 36.14
N LYS A 309 9.37 -19.00 35.43
CA LYS A 309 8.88 -17.62 35.57
C LYS A 309 8.00 -17.26 34.36
N PRO A 310 6.67 -17.42 34.42
CA PRO A 310 5.80 -17.06 33.31
C PRO A 310 5.78 -15.54 33.11
N ILE A 311 5.91 -15.10 31.85
CA ILE A 311 5.89 -13.69 31.44
C ILE A 311 4.74 -13.49 30.46
N MET A 312 3.82 -12.58 30.80
CA MET A 312 2.68 -12.23 29.97
C MET A 312 3.13 -11.39 28.77
N VAL A 313 2.94 -11.90 27.55
CA VAL A 313 3.31 -11.23 26.29
C VAL A 313 2.20 -11.38 25.26
N SER A 314 2.31 -10.67 24.12
CA SER A 314 1.38 -10.85 23.01
C SER A 314 1.48 -12.26 22.42
N SER A 315 0.41 -12.68 21.74
CA SER A 315 0.36 -14.01 21.12
C SER A 315 1.45 -14.18 20.06
N GLU A 316 1.73 -13.14 19.28
CA GLU A 316 2.75 -13.20 18.23
C GLU A 316 4.17 -13.20 18.82
N TYR A 317 4.46 -12.35 19.81
CA TYR A 317 5.75 -12.37 20.50
C TYR A 317 6.01 -13.76 21.13
N LYS A 318 5.04 -14.33 21.85
CA LYS A 318 5.14 -15.71 22.36
C LYS A 318 5.45 -16.71 21.24
N ASN A 319 4.68 -16.65 20.16
CA ASN A 319 4.80 -17.54 19.02
C ASN A 319 6.21 -17.51 18.40
N VAL A 320 6.80 -16.33 18.25
CA VAL A 320 8.15 -16.16 17.71
C VAL A 320 9.20 -16.69 18.68
N VAL A 321 9.12 -16.35 19.98
CA VAL A 321 10.05 -16.88 21.01
C VAL A 321 10.05 -18.40 21.02
N LYS A 322 8.87 -19.02 20.95
CA LYS A 322 8.69 -20.48 20.88
C LYS A 322 9.24 -21.12 19.61
N SER A 323 9.41 -20.35 18.55
CA SER A 323 9.94 -20.81 17.26
C SER A 323 11.47 -20.79 17.18
N SER A 324 12.13 -20.27 18.22
CA SER A 324 13.58 -20.31 18.36
C SER A 324 14.10 -21.75 18.43
N SER A 325 15.21 -22.00 17.76
CA SER A 325 15.93 -23.29 17.84
C SER A 325 16.53 -23.56 19.23
N HIS A 326 16.57 -22.56 20.10
CA HIS A 326 17.06 -22.64 21.48
C HIS A 326 15.93 -22.76 22.52
N TYR A 327 14.67 -22.69 22.10
CA TYR A 327 13.54 -22.78 23.01
C TYR A 327 13.28 -24.24 23.42
N ALA A 328 13.13 -24.47 24.73
CA ALA A 328 12.71 -25.75 25.29
C ALA A 328 11.32 -25.60 25.91
N GLU A 329 10.37 -26.43 25.49
CA GLU A 329 9.01 -26.41 26.03
C GLU A 329 9.03 -26.86 27.51
N PRO A 330 8.40 -26.12 28.43
CA PRO A 330 8.29 -26.53 29.82
C PRO A 330 7.37 -27.73 30.01
N VAL A 331 7.55 -28.42 31.13
CA VAL A 331 6.60 -29.44 31.58
C VAL A 331 5.28 -28.77 31.95
N ARG A 332 4.21 -29.15 31.25
CA ARG A 332 2.85 -28.69 31.52
C ARG A 332 2.12 -29.66 32.44
N LEU A 333 1.29 -29.12 33.33
CA LEU A 333 0.29 -29.90 34.05
C LEU A 333 -0.70 -30.47 33.04
N TYR A 334 -0.92 -31.77 33.10
CA TYR A 334 -1.99 -32.40 32.35
C TYR A 334 -3.34 -31.87 32.86
N LYS A 335 -4.09 -31.20 31.99
CA LYS A 335 -5.45 -30.74 32.24
C LYS A 335 -6.33 -31.44 31.19
N PRO A 336 -7.17 -32.40 31.59
CA PRO A 336 -7.96 -33.15 30.62
C PRO A 336 -8.94 -32.21 29.90
N SER A 337 -9.05 -32.37 28.59
CA SER A 337 -9.94 -31.60 27.73
C SER A 337 -11.40 -31.76 28.17
N PRO A 338 -12.33 -30.86 27.79
CA PRO A 338 -13.74 -31.05 28.06
C PRO A 338 -14.26 -32.40 27.58
N LYS A 339 -13.73 -32.90 26.45
CA LYS A 339 -14.02 -34.23 25.91
C LYS A 339 -13.51 -35.33 26.84
N GLU A 340 -12.22 -35.32 27.19
CA GLU A 340 -11.62 -36.32 28.09
C GLU A 340 -12.33 -36.35 29.45
N ARG A 341 -12.69 -35.19 30.00
CA ARG A 341 -13.48 -35.08 31.23
C ARG A 341 -14.88 -35.66 31.09
N MET A 342 -15.49 -35.54 29.91
CA MET A 342 -16.81 -36.09 29.63
C MET A 342 -16.75 -37.60 29.40
N GLU A 343 -15.70 -38.09 28.74
CA GLU A 343 -15.41 -39.52 28.58
C GLU A 343 -15.18 -40.17 29.96
N GLU A 344 -14.32 -39.60 30.80
CA GLU A 344 -14.10 -40.05 32.18
C GLU A 344 -15.40 -40.02 33.02
N TRP A 345 -16.25 -39.01 32.80
CA TRP A 345 -17.55 -38.92 33.47
C TRP A 345 -18.52 -40.01 32.98
N LEU A 346 -18.60 -40.24 31.67
CA LEU A 346 -19.44 -41.28 31.08
C LEU A 346 -19.03 -42.66 31.59
N GLU A 347 -17.74 -42.99 31.55
CA GLU A 347 -17.23 -44.26 32.09
C GLU A 347 -17.60 -44.43 33.58
N LYS A 348 -17.46 -43.36 34.38
CA LYS A 348 -17.77 -43.41 35.81
C LYS A 348 -19.25 -43.68 36.11
N TYR A 349 -20.16 -43.21 35.26
CA TYR A 349 -21.61 -43.30 35.46
C TYR A 349 -22.32 -44.25 34.51
N GLU A 350 -21.58 -45.04 33.71
CA GLU A 350 -22.11 -45.97 32.70
C GLU A 350 -23.25 -46.86 33.25
N GLN A 351 -23.07 -47.41 34.45
CA GLN A 351 -24.06 -48.31 35.07
C GLN A 351 -25.29 -47.60 35.64
N GLN A 352 -25.28 -46.27 35.73
CA GLN A 352 -26.35 -45.45 36.30
C GLN A 352 -27.18 -44.73 35.23
N ILE A 353 -26.69 -44.72 33.98
CA ILE A 353 -27.36 -44.10 32.84
C ILE A 353 -28.10 -45.20 32.05
N PRO A 354 -29.37 -44.99 31.66
CA PRO A 354 -30.06 -45.92 30.76
C PRO A 354 -29.28 -46.12 29.46
N SER A 355 -29.15 -47.36 29.00
CA SER A 355 -28.24 -47.74 27.88
C SER A 355 -28.47 -46.94 26.59
N GLU A 356 -29.72 -46.57 26.30
CA GLU A 356 -30.08 -45.74 25.14
C GLU A 356 -29.54 -44.31 25.28
N ALA A 357 -29.73 -43.69 26.46
CA ALA A 357 -29.20 -42.36 26.75
C ALA A 357 -27.66 -42.34 26.82
N PHE A 358 -27.05 -43.43 27.28
CA PHE A 358 -25.59 -43.58 27.29
C PHE A 358 -25.02 -43.58 25.87
N TYR A 359 -25.62 -44.36 24.97
CA TYR A 359 -25.19 -44.45 23.57
C TYR A 359 -25.36 -43.11 22.83
N GLU A 360 -26.46 -42.39 23.07
CA GLU A 360 -26.65 -41.04 22.51
C GLU A 360 -25.60 -40.04 23.01
N LEU A 361 -25.29 -40.04 24.32
CA LEU A 361 -24.25 -39.18 24.87
C LEU A 361 -22.86 -39.54 24.35
N GLU A 362 -22.56 -40.84 24.17
CA GLU A 362 -21.30 -41.29 23.59
C GLU A 362 -21.11 -40.78 22.16
N LEU A 363 -22.17 -40.76 21.34
CA LEU A 363 -22.14 -40.19 19.99
C LEU A 363 -21.89 -38.68 20.02
N ILE A 364 -22.58 -37.95 20.91
CA ILE A 364 -22.38 -36.50 21.08
C ILE A 364 -20.93 -36.19 21.49
N VAL A 365 -20.34 -36.98 22.39
CA VAL A 365 -18.95 -36.79 22.83
C VAL A 365 -17.94 -37.11 21.73
N LYS A 366 -18.23 -38.10 20.87
CA LYS A 366 -17.39 -38.39 19.69
C LYS A 366 -17.39 -37.23 18.68
N ASP A 367 -18.52 -36.53 18.55
CA ASP A 367 -18.67 -35.37 17.67
C ASP A 367 -18.05 -34.08 18.24
N LEU A 368 -17.62 -34.08 19.50
CA LEU A 368 -16.81 -32.98 20.04
C LEU A 368 -15.38 -33.05 19.46
N GLU A 369 -14.96 -31.97 18.81
CA GLU A 369 -13.55 -31.75 18.45
C GLU A 369 -12.70 -31.51 19.71
N ASN A 370 -11.42 -31.91 19.65
CA ASN A 370 -10.47 -31.81 20.78
C ASN A 370 -10.08 -30.37 21.10
#